data_AF-A0A3C0SQ12-F1
#
_entry.id   AF-A0A3C0SQ12-F1
#
_cell.length_a   1.000
_cell.length_b   1.000
_cell.length_c   1.000
_cell.angle_alpha   90.00
_cell.angle_beta   90.00
_cell.angle_gamma   90.00
#
_symmetry.space_group_name_H-M   'P 1'
#
loop_
_entity.id
_entity.type
_entity.pdbx_description
1 polymer ?
#
loop_
_entity_poly.entity_id
_entity_poly.type
_entity_poly.pdbx_seq_one_letter_code
_entity_poly.pdbx_strand_id
1 'polypeptide(L)'
;MKRAQFDKESLALVTSELLKVLKSLDDIIDINKNEKGSVEDSFKSEFTKFIKLLGKYMSKCLVTISEPYNENLYSVSIDKSVDAGFLPEISEDFYGYLKSFKHCEESIKNMPYDELYKFYVNNHYSIIKLYDHMIEFTNKL
;
A
#
# COMPACT_ATOMS: atom_id res chain seq x y z
N MET A 1 -13.48 22.33 15.88
CA MET A 1 -13.46 22.04 14.42
C MET A 1 -14.43 20.92 14.13
N LYS A 2 -15.22 21.00 13.04
CA LYS A 2 -16.01 19.83 12.57
C LYS A 2 -15.01 18.77 12.06
N ARG A 3 -15.13 17.52 12.51
CA ARG A 3 -14.32 16.41 11.98
C ARG A 3 -14.62 16.24 10.49
N ALA A 4 -13.60 15.99 9.67
CA ALA A 4 -13.82 15.64 8.27
C ALA A 4 -14.61 14.33 8.22
N GLN A 5 -15.57 14.23 7.31
CA GLN A 5 -16.30 12.99 7.05
C GLN A 5 -15.53 12.14 6.05
N PHE A 6 -15.75 10.83 6.07
CA PHE A 6 -15.19 9.96 5.05
C PHE A 6 -15.76 10.31 3.67
N ASP A 7 -14.88 10.42 2.69
CA ASP A 7 -15.24 10.51 1.28
C ASP A 7 -15.19 9.10 0.68
N LYS A 8 -16.32 8.39 0.75
CA LYS A 8 -16.46 7.01 0.29
C LYS A 8 -16.12 6.85 -1.19
N GLU A 9 -16.56 7.79 -2.04
CA GLU A 9 -16.31 7.72 -3.48
C GLU A 9 -14.81 7.83 -3.78
N SER A 10 -14.12 8.77 -3.13
CA SER A 10 -12.67 8.88 -3.21
C SER A 10 -11.95 7.62 -2.74
N LEU A 11 -12.38 7.02 -1.61
CA LEU A 11 -11.77 5.79 -1.09
C LEU A 11 -12.00 4.62 -2.05
N ALA A 12 -13.21 4.50 -2.62
CA ALA A 12 -13.56 3.48 -3.60
C ALA A 12 -12.68 3.60 -4.86
N LEU A 13 -12.45 4.83 -5.35
CA LEU A 13 -11.52 5.09 -6.46
C LEU A 13 -10.11 4.60 -6.14
N VAL A 14 -9.58 4.89 -4.94
CA VAL A 14 -8.25 4.42 -4.53
C VAL A 14 -8.18 2.90 -4.47
N THR A 15 -9.19 2.23 -3.90
CA THR A 15 -9.23 0.75 -3.85
C THR A 15 -9.37 0.12 -5.24
N SER A 16 -10.06 0.78 -6.17
CA SER A 16 -10.17 0.31 -7.56
C SER A 16 -8.86 0.45 -8.32
N GLU A 17 -8.12 1.55 -8.12
CA GLU A 17 -6.77 1.73 -8.65
C GLU A 17 -5.80 0.70 -8.06
N LEU A 18 -5.90 0.45 -6.75
CA LEU A 18 -5.04 -0.51 -6.05
C LEU A 18 -5.21 -1.94 -6.58
N LEU A 19 -6.44 -2.36 -6.88
CA LEU A 19 -6.70 -3.66 -7.50
C LEU A 19 -5.95 -3.85 -8.82
N LYS A 20 -5.94 -2.81 -9.66
CA LYS A 20 -5.28 -2.86 -10.97
C LYS A 20 -3.77 -3.00 -10.81
N VAL A 21 -3.19 -2.27 -9.85
CA VAL A 21 -1.75 -2.34 -9.55
C VAL A 21 -1.37 -3.71 -8.98
N LEU A 22 -2.16 -4.27 -8.05
CA LEU A 22 -1.90 -5.60 -7.48
C LEU A 22 -1.97 -6.69 -8.57
N LYS A 23 -2.99 -6.64 -9.44
CA LYS A 23 -3.07 -7.55 -10.61
C LYS A 23 -1.86 -7.40 -11.52
N SER A 24 -1.44 -6.17 -11.81
CA SER A 24 -0.25 -5.93 -12.64
C SER A 24 1.03 -6.49 -12.00
N LEU A 25 1.17 -6.41 -10.68
CA LEU A 25 2.32 -6.99 -9.96
C LEU A 25 2.30 -8.52 -10.02
N ASP A 26 1.13 -9.12 -9.86
CA ASP A 26 0.93 -10.58 -9.97
C ASP A 26 1.25 -11.06 -11.39
N ASP A 27 0.76 -10.36 -12.41
CA ASP A 27 1.04 -10.66 -13.83
C ASP A 27 2.55 -10.57 -14.13
N ILE A 28 3.23 -9.53 -13.63
CA ILE A 28 4.68 -9.37 -13.79
C ILE A 28 5.44 -10.54 -13.16
N ILE A 29 5.02 -10.98 -11.98
CA ILE A 29 5.62 -12.12 -11.28
C ILE A 29 5.46 -13.40 -12.08
N ASP A 30 4.27 -13.62 -12.64
CA ASP A 30 4.00 -14.83 -13.43
C ASP A 30 4.71 -14.81 -14.79
N ILE A 31 4.86 -13.65 -15.43
CA ILE A 31 5.73 -13.50 -16.61
C ILE A 31 7.16 -13.87 -16.25
N ASN A 32 7.72 -13.33 -15.16
CA ASN A 32 9.12 -13.59 -14.77
C ASN A 32 9.39 -15.07 -14.43
N LYS A 33 8.39 -15.81 -13.92
CA LYS A 33 8.50 -17.25 -13.68
C LYS A 33 8.57 -18.06 -14.99
N ASN A 34 7.86 -17.61 -16.03
CA ASN A 34 7.68 -18.34 -17.28
C ASN A 34 8.66 -17.91 -18.38
N GLU A 35 9.04 -16.63 -18.39
CA GLU A 35 9.93 -16.00 -19.35
C GLU A 35 11.05 -15.29 -18.56
N LYS A 36 12.27 -15.81 -18.62
CA LYS A 36 13.43 -15.17 -17.96
C LYS A 36 13.82 -13.91 -18.73
N GLY A 37 13.13 -12.81 -18.45
CA GLY A 37 13.40 -11.46 -18.96
C GLY A 37 13.52 -10.44 -17.81
N SER A 38 14.12 -9.28 -18.07
CA SER A 38 14.21 -8.22 -17.05
C SER A 38 12.86 -7.54 -16.87
N VAL A 39 12.10 -7.93 -15.85
CA VAL A 39 10.85 -7.26 -15.44
C VAL A 39 11.07 -6.18 -14.37
N GLU A 40 12.33 -5.91 -14.01
CA GLU A 40 12.71 -5.07 -12.88
C GLU A 40 12.05 -3.69 -12.92
N ASP A 41 12.19 -2.96 -14.03
CA ASP A 41 11.67 -1.60 -14.15
C ASP A 41 10.14 -1.56 -14.05
N SER A 42 9.47 -2.53 -14.67
CA SER A 42 8.01 -2.65 -14.63
C SER A 42 7.55 -2.96 -13.21
N PHE A 43 8.22 -3.91 -12.54
CA PHE A 43 7.91 -4.28 -11.17
C PHE A 43 8.12 -3.11 -10.20
N LYS A 44 9.28 -2.43 -10.26
CA LYS A 44 9.58 -1.27 -9.41
C LYS A 44 8.58 -0.13 -9.64
N SER A 45 8.18 0.09 -10.88
CA SER A 45 7.15 1.08 -11.24
C SER A 45 5.80 0.76 -10.59
N GLU A 46 5.29 -0.46 -10.76
CA GLU A 46 4.02 -0.88 -10.18
C GLU A 46 4.08 -0.95 -8.64
N PHE A 47 5.19 -1.42 -8.08
CA PHE A 47 5.39 -1.47 -6.63
C PHE A 47 5.41 -0.06 -6.02
N THR A 48 5.98 0.92 -6.73
CA THR A 48 5.91 2.33 -6.32
C THR A 48 4.48 2.85 -6.33
N LYS A 49 3.68 2.50 -7.35
CA LYS A 49 2.26 2.87 -7.39
C LYS A 49 1.48 2.25 -6.23
N PHE A 50 1.78 1.00 -5.87
CA PHE A 50 1.18 0.31 -4.73
C PHE A 50 1.38 1.10 -3.43
N ILE A 51 2.63 1.46 -3.08
CA ILE A 51 2.91 2.20 -1.85
C ILE A 51 2.28 3.61 -1.88
N LYS A 52 2.29 4.29 -3.04
CA LYS A 52 1.63 5.60 -3.19
C LYS A 52 0.12 5.54 -2.97
N LEU A 53 -0.55 4.52 -3.50
CA LEU A 53 -1.99 4.34 -3.32
C LEU A 53 -2.33 4.01 -1.87
N LEU A 54 -1.50 3.22 -1.19
CA LEU A 54 -1.63 2.97 0.25
C LEU A 54 -1.52 4.29 1.04
N GLY A 55 -0.51 5.13 0.75
CA GLY A 55 -0.38 6.46 1.35
C GLY A 55 -1.58 7.37 1.08
N LYS A 56 -2.10 7.39 -0.16
CA LYS A 56 -3.29 8.15 -0.54
C LYS A 56 -4.54 7.68 0.21
N TYR A 57 -4.69 6.37 0.41
CA TYR A 57 -5.79 5.82 1.20
C TYR A 57 -5.69 6.26 2.67
N MET A 58 -4.54 6.05 3.31
CA MET A 58 -4.31 6.47 4.70
C MET A 58 -4.55 7.97 4.88
N SER A 59 -4.08 8.81 3.96
CA SER A 59 -4.30 10.26 3.98
C SER A 59 -5.78 10.63 4.03
N LYS A 60 -6.61 9.96 3.23
CA LYS A 60 -8.05 10.17 3.20
C LYS A 60 -8.76 9.66 4.46
N CYS A 61 -8.23 8.65 5.13
CA CYS A 61 -8.80 8.16 6.38
C CYS A 61 -8.37 9.02 7.58
N LEU A 62 -7.07 9.32 7.72
CA LEU A 62 -6.50 10.04 8.87
C LEU A 62 -7.08 11.44 9.06
N VAL A 63 -7.41 12.15 7.98
CA VAL A 63 -8.05 13.48 8.07
C VAL A 63 -9.38 13.45 8.85
N THR A 64 -10.08 12.31 8.86
CA THR A 64 -11.37 12.16 9.58
C THR A 64 -11.22 12.14 11.10
N ILE A 65 -10.04 11.72 11.58
CA ILE A 65 -9.67 11.75 13.00
C ILE A 65 -8.78 12.94 13.34
N SER A 66 -8.68 13.93 12.43
CA SER A 66 -7.84 15.13 12.58
C SER A 66 -6.34 14.83 12.68
N GLU A 67 -5.91 13.69 12.11
CA GLU A 67 -4.51 13.32 12.02
C GLU A 67 -3.94 13.72 10.66
N PRO A 68 -2.84 14.49 10.59
CA PRO A 68 -2.25 14.86 9.32
C PRO A 68 -1.49 13.67 8.73
N TYR A 69 -1.73 13.38 7.45
CA TYR A 69 -0.82 12.55 6.68
C TYR A 69 0.43 13.36 6.31
N ASN A 70 1.59 12.80 6.63
CA ASN A 70 2.87 13.38 6.28
C ASN A 70 3.75 12.28 5.71
N GLU A 71 4.14 12.41 4.43
CA GLU A 71 4.99 11.44 3.75
C GLU A 71 6.37 11.28 4.42
N ASN A 72 6.89 12.34 5.05
CA ASN A 72 8.13 12.29 5.85
C ASN A 72 7.95 11.52 7.17
N LEU A 73 6.70 11.30 7.59
CA LEU A 73 6.30 10.50 8.75
C LEU A 73 5.41 9.35 8.31
N TYR A 74 5.69 8.77 7.14
CA TYR A 74 4.93 7.65 6.58
C TYR A 74 4.78 6.49 7.58
N SER A 75 5.85 6.19 8.34
CA SER A 75 5.81 5.17 9.38
C SER A 75 4.77 5.45 10.47
N VAL A 76 4.71 6.69 10.95
CA VAL A 76 3.72 7.14 11.94
C VAL A 76 2.31 7.09 11.36
N SER A 77 2.15 7.38 10.06
CA SER A 77 0.86 7.30 9.38
C SER A 77 0.36 5.86 9.30
N ILE A 78 1.24 4.88 9.11
CA ILE A 78 0.90 3.45 9.20
C ILE A 78 0.39 3.13 10.59
N ASP A 79 1.16 3.47 11.63
CA ASP A 79 0.79 3.16 13.03
C ASP A 79 -0.57 3.72 13.39
N LYS A 80 -0.79 5.00 13.12
CA LYS A 80 -2.09 5.64 13.37
C LYS A 80 -3.24 5.02 12.58
N SER A 81 -2.97 4.54 11.37
CA SER A 81 -4.01 3.92 10.54
C SER A 81 -4.35 2.51 11.03
N VAL A 82 -3.40 1.78 11.60
CA VAL A 82 -3.65 0.49 12.28
C VAL A 82 -4.40 0.74 13.58
N ASP A 83 -3.94 1.65 14.44
CA ASP A 83 -4.57 1.99 15.73
C ASP A 83 -6.02 2.46 15.57
N ALA A 84 -6.32 3.19 14.48
CA ALA A 84 -7.66 3.66 14.17
C ALA A 84 -8.54 2.62 13.44
N GLY A 85 -8.01 1.44 13.12
CA GLY A 85 -8.71 0.37 12.40
C GLY A 85 -8.93 0.62 10.91
N PHE A 86 -8.28 1.64 10.33
CA PHE A 86 -8.34 1.92 8.90
C PHE A 86 -7.53 0.90 8.09
N LEU A 87 -6.45 0.39 8.67
CA LEU A 87 -5.72 -0.78 8.20
C LEU A 87 -5.95 -1.94 9.20
N PRO A 88 -5.93 -3.21 8.74
CA PRO A 88 -6.16 -4.35 9.62
C PRO A 88 -4.93 -4.67 10.48
N GLU A 89 -5.12 -5.39 11.57
CA GLU A 89 -3.99 -6.04 12.25
C GLU A 89 -3.53 -7.28 11.44
N ILE A 90 -2.25 -7.30 11.04
CA ILE A 90 -1.65 -8.38 10.23
C ILE A 90 -0.46 -8.99 10.96
N SER A 91 0.70 -8.34 10.90
CA SER A 91 1.90 -8.74 11.65
C SER A 91 2.85 -7.55 11.80
N GLU A 92 3.62 -7.54 12.88
CA GLU A 92 4.64 -6.51 13.10
C GLU A 92 5.69 -6.51 12.00
N ASP A 93 6.13 -7.69 11.53
CA ASP A 93 7.11 -7.81 10.44
C ASP A 93 6.62 -7.16 9.15
N PHE A 94 5.37 -7.44 8.75
CA PHE A 94 4.78 -6.88 7.53
C PHE A 94 4.73 -5.35 7.60
N TYR A 95 4.24 -4.81 8.72
CA TYR A 95 4.17 -3.36 8.91
C TYR A 95 5.57 -2.75 9.09
N GLY A 96 6.51 -3.45 9.72
CA GLY A 96 7.91 -3.03 9.82
C GLY A 96 8.54 -2.82 8.44
N TYR A 97 8.33 -3.77 7.52
CA TYR A 97 8.74 -3.62 6.13
C TYR A 97 8.02 -2.48 5.42
N LEU A 98 6.69 -2.36 5.53
CA LEU A 98 5.96 -1.26 4.89
C LEU A 98 6.45 0.11 5.35
N LYS A 99 6.75 0.27 6.65
CA LYS A 99 7.29 1.50 7.24
C LYS A 99 8.66 1.88 6.69
N SER A 100 9.43 0.92 6.15
CA SER A 100 10.75 1.19 5.57
C SER A 100 10.69 1.99 4.27
N PHE A 101 9.56 1.99 3.56
CA PHE A 101 9.34 2.73 2.31
C PHE A 101 9.05 4.23 2.52
N LYS A 102 9.69 4.86 3.52
CA LYS A 102 9.68 6.33 3.70
C LYS A 102 10.12 7.01 2.39
N HIS A 103 9.46 8.08 1.93
CA HIS A 103 9.73 8.67 0.60
C HIS A 103 9.69 7.63 -0.53
N CYS A 104 8.48 7.13 -0.80
CA CYS A 104 8.22 5.93 -1.62
C CYS A 104 9.10 5.82 -2.86
N GLU A 105 9.19 6.87 -3.68
CA GLU A 105 9.96 6.83 -4.93
C GLU A 105 11.46 6.63 -4.71
N GLU A 106 12.06 7.36 -3.77
CA GLU A 106 13.50 7.32 -3.54
C GLU A 106 13.92 6.02 -2.86
N SER A 107 13.16 5.57 -1.86
CA SER A 107 13.38 4.29 -1.19
C SER A 107 13.30 3.12 -2.15
N ILE A 108 12.28 3.07 -3.00
CA ILE A 108 12.06 1.95 -3.94
C ILE A 108 13.09 1.99 -5.08
N LYS A 109 13.44 3.17 -5.59
CA LYS A 109 14.45 3.32 -6.64
C LYS A 109 15.82 2.80 -6.19
N ASN A 110 16.20 3.06 -4.95
CA ASN A 110 17.49 2.69 -4.39
C ASN A 110 17.54 1.26 -3.86
N MET A 111 16.39 0.59 -3.69
CA MET A 111 16.33 -0.79 -3.19
C MET A 111 16.64 -1.80 -4.30
N PRO A 112 17.40 -2.87 -4.01
CA PRO A 112 17.61 -3.97 -4.94
C PRO A 112 16.27 -4.59 -5.38
N TYR A 113 16.13 -4.89 -6.68
CA TYR A 113 14.94 -5.53 -7.21
C TYR A 113 14.60 -6.83 -6.49
N ASP A 114 15.59 -7.67 -6.24
CA ASP A 114 15.41 -8.95 -5.55
C ASP A 114 14.83 -8.80 -4.14
N GLU A 115 15.13 -7.70 -3.44
CA GLU A 115 14.58 -7.42 -2.11
C GLU A 115 13.10 -7.03 -2.19
N LEU A 116 12.75 -6.13 -3.11
CA LEU A 116 11.36 -5.72 -3.34
C LEU A 116 10.51 -6.90 -3.83
N TYR A 117 11.06 -7.71 -4.74
CA TYR A 117 10.42 -8.90 -5.26
C TYR A 117 10.16 -9.93 -4.17
N LYS A 118 11.18 -10.25 -3.35
CA LYS A 118 11.03 -11.15 -2.21
C LYS A 118 10.03 -10.61 -1.20
N PHE A 119 10.05 -9.31 -0.90
CA PHE A 119 9.07 -8.70 -0.02
C PHE A 119 7.65 -8.95 -0.52
N TYR A 120 7.36 -8.60 -1.78
CA TYR A 120 6.02 -8.75 -2.34
C TYR A 120 5.57 -10.22 -2.36
N VAL A 121 6.42 -11.13 -2.86
CA VAL A 121 6.08 -12.57 -2.94
C VAL A 121 5.88 -13.18 -1.56
N ASN A 122 6.76 -12.89 -0.60
CA ASN A 122 6.67 -13.47 0.75
C ASN A 122 5.50 -12.89 1.55
N ASN A 123 5.05 -11.68 1.23
CA ASN A 123 3.96 -11.00 1.92
C ASN A 123 2.67 -10.92 1.10
N HIS A 124 2.56 -11.66 -0.01
CA HIS A 124 1.41 -11.56 -0.92
C HIS A 124 0.07 -11.75 -0.19
N TYR A 125 -0.02 -12.78 0.66
CA TYR A 125 -1.20 -13.00 1.50
C TYR A 125 -1.54 -11.81 2.41
N SER A 126 -0.53 -11.21 3.05
CA SER A 126 -0.70 -10.01 3.88
C SER A 126 -1.15 -8.80 3.06
N ILE A 127 -0.63 -8.64 1.85
CA ILE A 127 -1.02 -7.56 0.91
C ILE A 127 -2.48 -7.74 0.47
N ILE A 128 -2.90 -8.96 0.15
CA ILE A 128 -4.30 -9.25 -0.17
C ILE A 128 -5.22 -9.00 1.02
N LYS A 129 -4.83 -9.46 2.22
CA LYS A 129 -5.59 -9.20 3.47
C LYS A 129 -5.73 -7.70 3.75
N LEU A 130 -4.66 -6.93 3.54
CA LEU A 130 -4.68 -5.47 3.64
C LEU A 130 -5.69 -4.86 2.65
N TYR A 131 -5.64 -5.29 1.39
CA TYR A 131 -6.54 -4.82 0.33
C TYR A 131 -8.01 -5.14 0.62
N ASP A 132 -8.32 -6.37 1.01
CA ASP A 132 -9.68 -6.82 1.32
C ASP A 132 -10.28 -6.01 2.48
N HIS A 133 -9.49 -5.76 3.54
CA HIS A 133 -9.91 -4.88 4.63
C HIS A 133 -10.24 -3.47 4.15
N MET A 134 -9.40 -2.89 3.27
CA MET A 134 -9.64 -1.55 2.73
C MET A 134 -10.95 -1.48 1.94
N ILE A 135 -11.29 -2.53 1.16
CA ILE A 135 -12.57 -2.62 0.47
C ILE A 135 -13.72 -2.72 1.47
N GLU A 136 -13.63 -3.64 2.42
CA GLU A 136 -14.68 -3.86 3.42
C GLU A 136 -14.97 -2.60 4.22
N PHE A 137 -13.91 -1.93 4.71
CA PHE A 137 -14.01 -0.67 5.41
C PHE A 137 -14.73 0.36 4.54
N THR A 138 -14.27 0.54 3.30
CA THR A 138 -14.85 1.51 2.36
C THR A 138 -16.32 1.23 2.06
N ASN A 139 -16.71 -0.05 1.94
CA ASN A 139 -18.09 -0.43 1.65
C ASN A 139 -19.04 -0.23 2.83
N LYS A 140 -18.53 -0.33 4.08
CA LYS A 140 -19.30 -0.14 5.33
C LYS A 140 -19.58 1.34 5.66
N LEU A 141 -18.87 2.28 5.05
CA LEU A 141 -19.13 3.73 5.15
C LEU A 141 -20.43 4.13 4.46
#